data_AF-A0A958Z861-F1
#
_entry.id   AF-A0A958Z861-F1
#
_cell.length_a   1.000
_cell.length_b   1.000
_cell.length_c   1.000
_cell.angle_alpha   90.00
_cell.angle_beta   90.00
_cell.angle_gamma   90.00
#
_symmetry.space_group_name_H-M   'P 1'
#
loop_
_entity.id
_entity.type
_entity.pdbx_description
1 polymer ?
#
loop_
_entity_poly.entity_id
_entity_poly.type
_entity_poly.pdbx_seq_one_letter_code
_entity_poly.pdbx_strand_id
1 'polypeptide(L)'
;MGNILESLNENTSKATEAAEAYSKATLKYLKLKIFEQLTSSASFIGKFMLIGSLLLIAFLFLATAGAIALGILLDNMALGCLAVGGVFLIVAFLVYRLRSTIDQKIIKSMSEKFFDKND
;
A
#
# COMPACT_ATOMS: atom_id res chain seq x y z
N MET A 1 42.31 -38.69 18.04
CA MET A 1 41.00 -38.11 17.67
C MET A 1 40.41 -37.18 18.75
N GLY A 2 41.00 -37.06 19.96
CA GLY A 2 40.47 -36.19 21.04
C GLY A 2 40.76 -34.68 20.91
N ASN A 3 41.88 -34.29 20.31
CA ASN A 3 42.30 -32.87 20.25
C ASN A 3 41.40 -31.97 19.39
N ILE A 4 40.65 -32.56 18.45
CA ILE A 4 39.83 -31.82 17.50
C ILE A 4 38.54 -31.36 18.20
N LEU A 5 37.93 -32.23 19.01
CA LEU A 5 36.72 -31.93 19.78
C LEU A 5 36.93 -30.82 20.82
N GLU A 6 38.11 -30.80 21.46
CA GLU A 6 38.47 -29.76 22.45
C GLU A 6 38.59 -28.38 21.78
N SER A 7 39.26 -28.33 20.61
CA SER A 7 39.38 -27.09 19.81
C SER A 7 38.04 -26.63 19.21
N LEU A 8 37.12 -27.55 18.92
CA LEU A 8 35.75 -27.21 18.55
C LEU A 8 34.96 -26.66 19.75
N ASN A 9 35.12 -27.20 20.96
CA ASN A 9 34.36 -26.77 22.13
C ASN A 9 34.76 -25.34 22.58
N GLU A 10 36.06 -25.02 22.58
CA GLU A 10 36.52 -23.65 22.88
C GLU A 10 36.13 -22.63 21.81
N ASN A 11 36.23 -22.97 20.51
CA ASN A 11 35.79 -22.09 19.44
C ASN A 11 34.25 -21.99 19.34
N THR A 12 33.51 -23.02 19.76
CA THR A 12 32.04 -23.00 19.80
C THR A 12 31.52 -22.17 20.96
N SER A 13 32.19 -22.21 22.12
CA SER A 13 31.92 -21.27 23.22
C SER A 13 32.22 -19.82 22.78
N LYS A 14 33.38 -19.63 22.12
CA LYS A 14 33.80 -18.46 21.33
C LYS A 14 32.69 -17.88 20.45
N ALA A 15 32.20 -18.74 19.56
CA ALA A 15 31.23 -18.43 18.54
C ALA A 15 29.81 -18.26 19.11
N THR A 16 29.49 -18.91 20.23
CA THR A 16 28.19 -18.78 20.90
C THR A 16 28.12 -17.47 21.68
N GLU A 17 29.17 -17.07 22.40
CA GLU A 17 29.25 -15.75 23.04
C GLU A 17 29.26 -14.61 22.01
N ALA A 18 29.99 -14.78 20.90
CA ALA A 18 29.93 -13.85 19.79
C ALA A 18 28.52 -13.85 19.15
N ALA A 19 27.91 -15.01 18.90
CA ALA A 19 26.55 -15.09 18.36
C ALA A 19 25.50 -14.48 19.32
N GLU A 20 25.68 -14.58 20.63
CA GLU A 20 24.78 -14.01 21.64
C GLU A 20 24.93 -12.48 21.72
N ALA A 21 26.16 -11.96 21.65
CA ALA A 21 26.44 -10.53 21.57
C ALA A 21 25.99 -9.91 20.24
N TYR A 22 26.22 -10.61 19.12
CA TYR A 22 25.77 -10.20 17.78
C TYR A 22 24.26 -10.36 17.61
N SER A 23 23.62 -11.35 18.25
CA SER A 23 22.15 -11.49 18.28
C SER A 23 21.52 -10.33 19.05
N LYS A 24 22.10 -9.92 20.19
CA LYS A 24 21.63 -8.74 20.93
C LYS A 24 21.73 -7.44 20.11
N ALA A 25 22.81 -7.24 19.37
CA ALA A 25 23.01 -6.04 18.55
C ALA A 25 22.16 -6.06 17.27
N THR A 26 22.07 -7.21 16.59
CA THR A 26 21.33 -7.39 15.34
C THR A 26 19.83 -7.39 15.57
N LEU A 27 19.32 -8.00 16.65
CA LEU A 27 17.90 -7.98 16.99
C LEU A 27 17.39 -6.56 17.27
N LYS A 28 18.22 -5.69 17.87
CA LYS A 28 17.84 -4.29 18.14
C LYS A 28 17.72 -3.51 16.83
N TYR A 29 18.66 -3.71 15.90
CA TYR A 29 18.63 -3.10 14.57
C TYR A 29 17.49 -3.66 13.69
N LEU A 30 17.26 -4.97 13.73
CA LEU A 30 16.18 -5.63 12.99
C LEU A 30 14.81 -5.19 13.51
N LYS A 31 14.64 -5.14 14.85
CA LYS A 31 13.44 -4.53 15.46
C LYS A 31 13.25 -3.11 14.97
N LEU A 32 14.30 -2.28 14.99
CA LEU A 32 14.20 -0.89 14.55
C LEU A 32 13.82 -0.76 13.08
N LYS A 33 14.39 -1.59 12.19
CA LYS A 33 14.11 -1.59 10.75
C LYS A 33 12.71 -2.10 10.42
N ILE A 34 12.25 -3.13 11.15
CA ILE A 34 10.87 -3.62 11.05
C ILE A 34 9.90 -2.55 11.59
N PHE A 35 10.24 -1.89 12.70
CA PHE A 35 9.45 -0.78 13.24
C PHE A 35 9.42 0.38 12.25
N GLU A 36 10.56 0.75 11.66
CA GLU A 36 10.67 1.81 10.67
C GLU A 36 9.86 1.47 9.42
N GLN A 37 9.87 0.22 8.95
CA GLN A 37 9.06 -0.20 7.81
C GLN A 37 7.55 -0.24 8.11
N LEU A 38 7.17 -0.66 9.33
CA LEU A 38 5.78 -0.63 9.80
C LEU A 38 5.28 0.81 9.99
N THR A 39 6.09 1.66 10.63
CA THR A 39 5.79 3.08 10.87
C THR A 39 5.82 3.88 9.57
N SER A 40 6.70 3.56 8.62
CA SER A 40 6.74 4.21 7.31
C SER A 40 5.52 3.83 6.47
N SER A 41 5.10 2.56 6.49
CA SER A 41 3.84 2.11 5.84
C SER A 41 2.60 2.76 6.49
N ALA A 42 2.57 2.83 7.82
CA ALA A 42 1.50 3.51 8.56
C ALA A 42 1.51 5.04 8.34
N SER A 43 2.68 5.64 8.18
CA SER A 43 2.82 7.08 7.87
C SER A 43 2.36 7.38 6.45
N PHE A 44 2.60 6.48 5.49
CA PHE A 44 2.05 6.58 4.14
C PHE A 44 0.52 6.48 4.16
N ILE A 45 -0.05 5.49 4.86
CA ILE A 45 -1.51 5.35 4.99
C ILE A 45 -2.13 6.57 5.69
N GLY A 46 -1.49 7.07 6.76
CA GLY A 46 -1.97 8.22 7.52
C GLY A 46 -1.91 9.51 6.71
N LYS A 47 -0.81 9.75 5.99
CA LYS A 47 -0.68 10.88 5.07
C LYS A 47 -1.68 10.78 3.91
N PHE A 48 -1.88 9.59 3.36
CA PHE A 48 -2.85 9.36 2.29
C PHE A 48 -4.28 9.61 2.75
N MET A 49 -4.63 9.25 3.98
CA MET A 49 -5.95 9.48 4.54
C MET A 49 -6.21 10.97 4.82
N LEU A 50 -5.21 11.70 5.31
CA LEU A 50 -5.28 13.16 5.47
C LEU A 50 -5.38 13.89 4.13
N ILE A 51 -4.55 13.53 3.15
CA ILE A 51 -4.60 14.13 1.81
C ILE A 51 -5.88 13.75 1.07
N GLY A 52 -6.32 12.50 1.22
CA GLY A 52 -7.49 11.96 0.55
C GLY A 52 -8.79 12.60 1.02
N SER A 53 -8.92 12.88 2.32
CA SER A 53 -10.09 13.60 2.85
C SER A 53 -10.14 15.04 2.35
N LEU A 54 -8.99 15.74 2.36
CA LEU A 54 -8.90 17.10 1.84
C LEU A 54 -9.19 17.16 0.33
N LEU A 55 -8.65 16.20 -0.42
CA LEU A 55 -8.89 16.07 -1.86
C LEU A 55 -10.37 15.79 -2.15
N LEU A 56 -11.03 14.92 -1.37
CA LEU A 56 -12.47 14.64 -1.52
C LEU A 56 -13.30 15.91 -1.36
N ILE A 57 -13.03 16.70 -0.33
CA ILE A 57 -13.73 17.97 -0.08
C ILE A 57 -13.50 18.94 -1.25
N ALA A 58 -12.26 19.10 -1.70
CA ALA A 58 -11.93 19.97 -2.84
C ALA A 58 -12.62 19.48 -4.12
N PHE A 59 -12.67 18.17 -4.34
CA PHE A 59 -13.31 17.55 -5.49
C PHE A 59 -14.82 17.75 -5.50
N LEU A 60 -15.48 17.64 -4.35
CA LEU A 60 -16.91 17.97 -4.21
C LEU A 60 -17.16 19.44 -4.55
N PHE A 61 -16.36 20.35 -4.01
CA PHE A 61 -16.49 21.78 -4.32
C PHE A 61 -16.30 22.07 -5.81
N LEU A 62 -15.30 21.44 -6.43
CA LEU A 62 -15.04 21.57 -7.85
C LEU A 62 -16.18 21.04 -8.71
N ALA A 63 -16.79 19.91 -8.31
CA ALA A 63 -17.96 19.35 -8.97
C ALA A 63 -19.16 20.32 -8.90
N THR A 64 -19.43 20.90 -7.73
CA THR A 64 -20.53 21.87 -7.56
C THR A 64 -20.27 23.13 -8.38
N ALA A 65 -19.05 23.65 -8.35
CA ALA A 65 -18.65 24.82 -9.12
C ALA A 65 -18.75 24.57 -10.64
N GLY A 66 -18.32 23.39 -11.11
CA GLY A 66 -18.44 22.97 -12.50
C GLY A 66 -19.89 22.88 -12.96
N ALA A 67 -20.78 22.34 -12.11
CA ALA A 67 -22.21 22.23 -12.44
C ALA A 67 -22.86 23.61 -12.58
N ILE A 68 -22.51 24.54 -11.68
CA ILE A 68 -23.00 25.93 -11.73
C ILE A 68 -22.42 26.65 -12.96
N ALA A 69 -21.12 26.55 -13.20
CA ALA A 69 -20.46 27.22 -14.33
C ALA A 69 -20.99 26.73 -15.69
N LEU A 70 -21.14 25.42 -15.85
CA LEU A 70 -21.75 24.85 -17.05
C LEU A 70 -23.24 25.18 -17.16
N GLY A 71 -23.96 25.24 -16.04
CA GLY A 71 -25.37 25.63 -16.02
C GLY A 71 -25.59 27.07 -16.47
N ILE A 72 -24.71 28.00 -16.07
CA ILE A 72 -24.75 29.40 -16.51
C ILE A 72 -24.34 29.51 -17.98
N LEU A 73 -23.29 28.80 -18.41
CA LEU A 73 -22.81 28.85 -19.80
C LEU A 73 -23.83 28.32 -20.81
N LEU A 74 -24.63 27.33 -20.40
CA LEU A 74 -25.72 26.76 -21.21
C LEU A 74 -27.07 27.46 -21.00
N ASP A 75 -27.12 28.55 -20.21
CA ASP A 75 -28.34 29.30 -19.83
C ASP A 75 -29.43 28.40 -19.21
N ASN A 76 -29.07 27.21 -18.75
CA ASN A 76 -29.99 26.20 -18.23
C ASN A 76 -29.30 25.30 -17.21
N MET A 77 -29.77 25.40 -15.96
CA MET A 77 -29.26 24.66 -14.82
C MET A 77 -29.43 23.14 -14.96
N ALA A 78 -30.47 22.68 -15.66
CA ALA A 78 -30.70 21.26 -15.90
C ALA A 78 -29.63 20.67 -16.81
N LEU A 79 -29.21 21.40 -17.85
CA LEU A 79 -28.16 20.97 -18.77
C LEU A 79 -26.78 20.96 -18.10
N GLY A 80 -26.49 21.95 -17.25
CA GLY A 80 -25.26 21.98 -16.46
C GLY A 80 -25.13 20.78 -15.51
N CYS A 81 -26.22 20.45 -14.82
CA CYS A 81 -26.27 19.29 -13.93
C CYS A 81 -26.14 17.97 -14.71
N LEU A 82 -26.79 17.87 -15.88
CA LEU A 82 -26.72 16.69 -16.74
C LEU A 82 -25.32 16.47 -17.34
N ALA A 83 -24.62 17.56 -17.70
CA ALA A 83 -23.24 17.49 -18.18
C ALA A 83 -22.29 17.00 -17.08
N VAL A 84 -22.37 17.54 -15.87
CA VAL A 84 -21.54 17.10 -14.73
C VAL A 84 -21.88 15.67 -14.32
N GLY A 85 -23.16 15.30 -14.28
CA GLY A 85 -23.59 13.93 -14.05
C GLY A 85 -23.04 12.95 -15.09
N GLY A 86 -22.99 13.34 -16.37
CA GLY A 86 -22.36 12.57 -17.44
C GLY A 86 -20.86 12.36 -17.23
N VAL A 87 -20.14 13.41 -16.81
CA VAL A 87 -18.71 13.30 -16.46
C VAL A 87 -18.52 12.34 -15.29
N PHE A 88 -19.37 12.41 -14.25
CA PHE A 88 -19.32 11.48 -13.12
C PHE A 88 -19.58 10.03 -13.54
N LEU A 89 -20.50 9.78 -14.47
CA LEU A 89 -20.73 8.43 -15.03
C LEU A 89 -19.50 7.91 -15.76
N ILE A 90 -18.83 8.74 -16.55
CA ILE A 90 -17.58 8.36 -17.25
C ILE A 90 -16.49 8.03 -16.23
N VAL A 91 -16.31 8.87 -15.21
CA VAL A 91 -15.34 8.63 -14.13
C VAL A 91 -15.67 7.34 -13.38
N ALA A 92 -16.94 7.11 -13.02
CA ALA A 92 -17.39 5.89 -12.37
C ALA A 92 -17.11 4.65 -13.23
N PHE A 93 -17.36 4.72 -14.54
CA PHE A 93 -17.04 3.65 -15.49
C PHE A 93 -15.53 3.38 -15.57
N LEU A 94 -14.71 4.43 -15.58
CA LEU A 94 -13.25 4.33 -15.59
C LEU A 94 -12.74 3.65 -14.32
N VAL A 95 -13.27 4.04 -13.16
CA VAL A 95 -12.96 3.43 -11.85
C VAL A 95 -13.41 1.98 -11.81
N TYR A 96 -14.60 1.66 -12.33
CA TYR A 96 -15.10 0.29 -12.42
C TYR A 96 -14.17 -0.60 -13.26
N ARG A 97 -13.66 -0.07 -14.38
CA ARG A 97 -12.70 -0.78 -15.24
C ARG A 97 -11.35 -0.99 -14.55
N LEU A 98 -10.86 0.00 -13.79
CA LEU A 98 -9.66 -0.12 -12.97
C LEU A 98 -9.83 -1.18 -11.88
N ARG A 99 -10.97 -1.17 -11.18
CA ARG A 99 -11.30 -2.16 -10.15
C ARG A 99 -11.34 -3.57 -10.73
N SER A 100 -12.03 -3.76 -11.85
CA SER A 100 -12.05 -5.04 -12.55
C SER A 100 -10.65 -5.49 -12.97
N THR A 101 -9.78 -4.56 -13.41
CA THR A 101 -8.38 -4.87 -13.75
C THR A 101 -7.57 -5.29 -12.53
N ILE A 102 -7.76 -4.63 -11.37
CA ILE A 102 -7.07 -4.97 -10.11
C ILE A 102 -7.55 -6.34 -9.60
N ASP A 103 -8.86 -6.58 -9.56
CA ASP A 103 -9.43 -7.87 -9.13
C ASP A 103 -8.94 -9.01 -10.03
N GLN A 104 -8.95 -8.83 -11.35
CA GLN A 104 -8.40 -9.81 -12.31
C GLN A 104 -6.91 -10.07 -12.07
N LYS A 105 -6.09 -9.03 -11.84
CA LYS A 105 -4.64 -9.18 -11.64
C LYS A 105 -4.30 -9.84 -10.31
N ILE A 106 -5.05 -9.53 -9.25
CA ILE A 106 -4.90 -10.14 -7.93
C ILE A 106 -5.33 -11.61 -7.97
N ILE A 107 -6.48 -11.92 -8.57
CA ILE A 107 -6.96 -13.30 -8.71
C ILE A 107 -5.97 -14.12 -9.53
N LYS A 108 -5.45 -13.60 -10.64
CA LYS A 108 -4.48 -14.33 -11.48
C LYS A 108 -3.15 -14.57 -10.75
N SER A 109 -2.63 -13.54 -10.08
CA SER A 109 -1.38 -13.66 -9.30
C SER A 109 -1.52 -14.57 -8.08
N MET A 110 -2.70 -14.64 -7.47
CA MET A 110 -2.98 -15.56 -6.36
C MET A 110 -3.20 -16.97 -6.89
N SER A 111 -3.95 -17.13 -7.97
CA SER A 111 -4.24 -18.43 -8.58
C SER A 111 -2.96 -19.12 -9.06
N GLU A 112 -2.03 -18.42 -9.71
CA GLU A 112 -0.77 -19.01 -10.16
C GLU A 112 0.09 -19.47 -8.96
N LYS A 113 0.17 -18.69 -7.88
CA LYS A 113 0.92 -19.08 -6.69
C LYS A 113 0.27 -20.18 -5.86
N PHE A 114 -1.04 -20.38 -5.98
CA PHE A 114 -1.79 -21.38 -5.22
C PHE A 114 -1.93 -22.70 -5.97
N PHE A 115 -1.99 -22.67 -7.31
CA PHE A 115 -2.09 -23.89 -8.13
C PHE A 115 -0.73 -24.48 -8.53
N ASP A 116 0.38 -23.73 -8.47
CA ASP A 116 1.74 -24.24 -8.72
C ASP A 116 2.33 -25.08 -7.57
N LYS A 117 1.52 -25.43 -6.56
CA LYS A 117 1.98 -26.24 -5.40
C LYS A 117 1.29 -27.60 -5.27
N ASN A 118 0.56 -28.04 -6.30
CA ASN A 118 -0.16 -29.32 -6.32
C ASN A 118 0.10 -30.15 -7.59
N ASP A 119 1.28 -30.05 -8.19
CA ASP A 119 1.83 -31.12 -9.06
C ASP A 119 3.25 -31.47 -8.59
#